data_AF-A0A2V5J2C6-F1
#
_entry.id   AF-A0A2V5J2C6-F1
#
_cell.length_a   1.000
_cell.length_b   1.000
_cell.length_c   1.000
_cell.angle_alpha   90.00
_cell.angle_beta   90.00
_cell.angle_gamma   90.00
#
_symmetry.space_group_name_H-M   'P 1'
#
loop_
_entity.id
_entity.type
_entity.pdbx_description
1 polymer ?
#
loop_
_entity_poly.entity_id
_entity_poly.type
_entity_poly.pdbx_seq_one_letter_code
_entity_poly.pdbx_strand_id
1 'polypeptide(L)' 'MNAVIACGGTGGHLFPGIAVAEVLRDRGHEVMLLISEKDIDALALSGRSNF' A
#
# COMPACT_ATOMS: atom_id res chain seq x y z
N MET A 1 -10.33 4.41 11.85
CA MET A 1 -11.17 3.80 10.81
C MET A 1 -10.40 2.62 10.24
N ASN A 2 -11.10 1.61 9.71
CA ASN A 2 -10.48 0.52 8.97
C ASN A 2 -10.64 0.81 7.47
N ALA A 3 -9.55 0.79 6.72
CA ALA A 3 -9.54 1.06 5.28
C ALA A 3 -8.86 -0.07 4.52
N VAL A 4 -9.37 -0.38 3.34
CA VAL A 4 -8.71 -1.26 2.38
C VAL A 4 -8.43 -0.46 1.12
N ILE A 5 -7.18 -0.48 0.66
CA ILE A 5 -6.75 0.24 -0.54
C ILE A 5 -6.29 -0.79 -1.57
N ALA A 6 -7.05 -0.92 -2.65
CA ALA A 6 -6.64 -1.71 -3.80
C ALA A 6 -5.75 -0.86 -4.71
N CYS A 7 -4.46 -1.16 -4.76
CA CYS A 7 -3.49 -0.42 -5.57
C CYS A 7 -2.36 -1.35 -6.04
N GLY A 8 -2.13 -1.44 -7.35
CA GLY A 8 -1.09 -2.29 -7.94
C GLY A 8 -0.73 -1.84 -9.35
N GLY A 9 0.13 -2.58 -10.05
CA GLY A 9 0.46 -2.34 -11.46
C GLY A 9 1.96 -2.38 -11.75
N THR A 10 2.50 -1.29 -12.27
CA THR A 10 3.94 -1.07 -12.51
C THR A 10 4.43 0.18 -11.76
N GLY A 11 3.79 0.48 -10.63
CA GLY A 11 4.09 1.65 -9.78
C GLY A 11 3.03 2.76 -9.82
N GLY A 12 2.41 3.03 -10.97
CA GLY A 12 1.54 4.22 -11.17
C GLY A 12 0.36 4.36 -10.20
N HIS A 13 -0.24 3.24 -9.77
CA HIS A 13 -1.26 3.24 -8.70
C HIS A 13 -0.71 2.76 -7.36
N LEU A 14 0.32 1.89 -7.38
CA LEU A 14 0.91 1.31 -6.18
C LEU A 14 1.52 2.39 -5.26
N PHE A 15 2.40 3.24 -5.80
CA PHE A 15 3.08 4.25 -4.97
C PHE A 15 2.11 5.29 -4.39
N PRO A 16 1.14 5.82 -5.16
CA PRO A 16 0.10 6.67 -4.56
C PRO A 16 -0.72 5.96 -3.49
N GLY A 17 -1.08 4.69 -3.68
CA GLY A 17 -1.81 3.91 -2.68
C GLY A 17 -1.03 3.71 -1.38
N ILE A 18 0.27 3.41 -1.49
CA ILE A 18 1.20 3.34 -0.35
C ILE A 18 1.27 4.70 0.37
N ALA A 19 1.45 5.80 -0.36
CA ALA A 19 1.55 7.13 0.23
C ALA A 19 0.28 7.51 1.02
N VAL A 20 -0.90 7.14 0.52
CA VAL A 20 -2.18 7.34 1.24
C VAL A 20 -2.25 6.44 2.47
N ALA A 21 -1.83 5.17 2.37
CA ALA A 21 -1.79 4.23 3.49
C ALA A 21 -0.89 4.72 4.64
N GLU A 22 0.30 5.24 4.31
CA GLU A 22 1.25 5.85 5.25
C GLU A 22 0.57 6.97 6.05
N VAL A 23 -0.07 7.92 5.35
CA VAL A 23 -0.73 9.06 5.98
C VAL A 23 -1.92 8.63 6.84
N LEU A 24 -2.73 7.67 6.39
CA LEU A 24 -3.86 7.17 7.17
C LEU A 24 -3.38 6.47 8.45
N ARG A 25 -2.31 5.69 8.36
CA ARG A 25 -1.73 5.00 9.50
C ARG A 25 -1.10 5.95 10.51
N ASP A 26 -0.38 6.98 10.05
CA ASP A 26 0.17 8.04 10.91
C ASP A 26 -0.93 8.81 11.67
N ARG A 27 -2.17 8.78 11.15
CA ARG A 27 -3.37 9.33 11.82
C ARG A 27 -4.09 8.33 12.74
N GLY A 28 -3.51 7.16 12.98
CA GLY A 28 -4.07 6.12 13.86
C GLY A 28 -5.20 5.31 13.21
N HIS A 29 -5.13 5.07 11.90
CA HIS A 29 -6.07 4.20 11.20
C HIS A 29 -5.44 2.85 10.85
N GLU A 30 -6.26 1.81 10.87
CA GLU A 30 -5.88 0.48 10.39
C GLU A 30 -6.10 0.43 8.88
N VAL A 31 -5.07 0.03 8.14
CA VAL A 31 -5.08 0.02 6.68
C VAL A 31 -4.56 -1.32 6.20
N MET A 32 -5.22 -1.89 5.19
CA MET A 32 -4.76 -3.08 4.46
C MET A 32 -4.58 -2.72 2.99
N LEU A 33 -3.42 -3.08 2.42
CA LEU A 33 -3.17 -2.94 0.99
C LEU A 33 -3.52 -4.24 0.25
N LEU A 34 -4.31 -4.13 -0.82
CA LEU A 34 -4.53 -5.19 -1.80
C LEU A 34 -3.74 -4.86 -3.06
N ILE A 35 -2.65 -5.59 -3.27
CA ILE A 35 -1.74 -5.41 -4.42
C ILE A 35 -1.82 -6.60 -5.38
N SER A 36 -1.29 -6.45 -6.60
CA SER A 36 -1.23 -7.57 -7.55
C SER A 36 -0.10 -8.55 -7.20
N GLU A 37 -0.20 -9.81 -7.65
CA GLU A 37 0.83 -10.85 -7.45
C GLU A 37 2.11 -10.62 -8.28
N LYS A 38 2.24 -9.48 -8.98
CA LYS A 38 3.43 -9.19 -9.78
C LYS A 38 4.64 -8.97 -8.86
N ASP A 39 5.76 -9.60 -9.20
CA ASP A 39 7.02 -9.48 -8.45
C ASP A 39 7.44 -8.02 -8.21
N ILE A 40 7.16 -7.14 -9.18
CA ILE A 40 7.50 -5.71 -9.07
C ILE A 40 6.69 -4.99 -7.97
N ASP A 41 5.43 -5.38 -7.76
CA ASP A 41 4.58 -4.80 -6.72
C ASP A 41 5.00 -5.33 -5.34
N ALA A 42 5.32 -6.63 -5.25
CA ALA A 42 5.82 -7.25 -4.02
C ALA A 42 7.18 -6.65 -3.59
N LEU A 43 8.10 -6.43 -4.54
CA LEU A 43 9.39 -5.80 -4.28
C LEU A 43 9.23 -4.38 -3.73
N ALA A 44 8.30 -3.59 -4.28
CA ALA A 44 8.05 -2.23 -3.82
C ALA A 44 7.53 -2.15 -2.36
N LEU A 45 6.98 -3.25 -1.82
CA LEU A 45 6.57 -3.38 -0.43
C LEU A 45 7.64 -3.98 0.49
N SER A 46 8.65 -4.68 -0.04
CA SER A 46 9.68 -5.38 0.75
C SER A 46 10.46 -4.50 1.74
N GLY A 47 10.53 -3.19 1.50
CA GLY A 47 11.13 -2.20 2.40
C GLY A 47 10.15 -1.41 3.29
N ARG A 48 8.84 -1.67 3.18
CA ARG A 48 7.78 -0.92 3.87
C ARG A 48 6.88 -1.90 4.63
N SER A 49 7.37 -2.39 5.76
CA SER A 49 6.91 -3.61 6.42
C SER A 49 5.56 -3.55 7.14
N ASN A 50 4.64 -2.63 6.79
CA ASN A 50 3.80 -2.08 7.86
C ASN A 50 2.42 -1.51 7.46
N PHE A 51 1.80 -2.07 6.41
CA PHE A 51 0.37 -1.98 6.06
C PHE A 51 -0.09 -3.30 5.42
#